data_AF-A0A1F2T9T6-F1
#
_entry.id   AF-A0A1F2T9T6-F1
#
_cell.length_a   1.000
_cell.length_b   1.000
_cell.length_c   1.000
_cell.angle_alpha   90.00
_cell.angle_beta   90.00
_cell.angle_gamma   90.00
#
_symmetry.space_group_name_H-M   'P 1'
#
loop_
_entity.id
_entity.type
_entity.pdbx_description
1 polymer ?
#
loop_
_entity_poly.entity_id
_entity_poly.type
_entity_poly.pdbx_seq_one_letter_code
_entity_poly.pdbx_strand_id
1 'polypeptide(L)' 'MTTASNILFTGVWGDYYSGPEAARLGDGYFYALDARTGEVLWQMALGGSVQSGAMTYSVDGKQYVAVAAGNTLFAFGLRR' A
#
# COMPACT_ATOMS: atom_id res chain seq x y z
N MET A 1 5.15 -1.63 5.43
CA MET A 1 5.22 -0.29 4.81
C MET A 1 6.56 -0.15 4.10
N THR A 2 6.61 0.57 2.98
CA THR A 2 7.86 0.86 2.24
C THR A 2 7.78 2.25 1.61
N THR A 3 8.91 2.81 1.19
CA THR A 3 8.97 4.14 0.59
C THR A 3 9.65 4.14 -0.77
N ALA A 4 9.19 5.04 -1.64
CA ALA A 4 9.83 5.39 -2.90
C ALA A 4 9.59 6.87 -3.19
N SER A 5 10.64 7.64 -3.46
CA SER A 5 10.50 9.03 -3.96
C SER A 5 9.51 9.89 -3.14
N ASN A 6 9.62 9.87 -1.81
CA ASN A 6 8.74 10.60 -0.88
C ASN A 6 7.28 10.13 -0.82
N ILE A 7 6.99 8.94 -1.35
CA ILE A 7 5.69 8.27 -1.23
C ILE A 7 5.83 7.12 -0.24
N LEU A 8 4.90 7.04 0.72
CA LEU A 8 4.75 5.93 1.66
C LEU A 8 3.68 4.97 1.15
N PHE A 9 4.05 3.69 1.01
CA PHE A 9 3.13 2.63 0.64
C PHE A 9 2.75 1.80 1.86
N THR A 10 1.44 1.67 2.09
CA THR A 10 0.89 0.92 3.21
C THR A 10 -0.41 0.23 2.83
N GLY A 11 -0.69 -0.90 3.47
CA GLY A 11 -2.00 -1.53 3.42
C GLY A 11 -2.52 -1.72 4.83
N VAL A 12 -3.84 -1.81 4.95
CA VAL A 12 -4.49 -2.00 6.24
C VAL A 12 -4.69 -3.50 6.47
N TRP A 13 -4.18 -3.97 7.61
CA TRP A 13 -4.55 -5.27 8.18
C TRP A 13 -6.00 -5.16 8.66
N GLY A 14 -6.95 -5.57 7.81
CA GLY A 14 -8.39 -5.39 8.03
C GLY A 14 -9.01 -6.24 9.14
N ASP A 15 -8.19 -7.04 9.84
CA ASP A 15 -8.64 -8.10 10.75
C ASP A 15 -8.18 -7.90 12.20
N TYR A 16 -7.29 -6.94 12.50
CA TYR A 16 -6.75 -6.72 13.85
C TYR A 16 -6.99 -5.32 14.45
N TYR A 17 -7.30 -4.30 13.65
CA TYR A 17 -7.51 -2.94 14.15
C TYR A 17 -8.96 -2.50 13.96
N SER A 18 -9.82 -2.79 14.94
CA SER A 18 -11.15 -2.17 15.07
C SER A 18 -11.05 -0.77 15.72
N GLY A 19 -10.08 0.03 15.28
CA GLY A 19 -9.82 1.37 15.79
C GLY A 19 -10.40 2.46 14.88
N PRO A 20 -10.62 3.68 15.39
CA PRO A 20 -11.17 4.79 14.60
C PRO A 20 -10.31 5.19 13.37
N GLU A 21 -9.03 4.79 13.34
CA GLU A 21 -8.14 5.00 12.19
C GLU A 21 -8.42 4.02 11.03
N ALA A 22 -8.82 2.78 11.33
CA ALA A 22 -9.25 1.80 10.31
C ALA A 22 -10.57 2.25 9.62
N ALA A 23 -11.40 3.04 10.31
CA ALA A 23 -12.56 3.65 9.68
C ALA A 23 -12.19 4.72 8.63
N ARG A 24 -10.99 5.32 8.70
CA ARG A 24 -10.49 6.29 7.71
C ARG A 24 -9.81 5.61 6.52
N LEU A 25 -9.28 4.40 6.71
CA LEU A 25 -8.58 3.61 5.70
C LEU A 25 -9.30 2.27 5.56
N GLY A 26 -10.24 2.19 4.62
CA GLY A 26 -11.09 1.02 4.41
C GLY A 26 -10.33 -0.31 4.36
N ASP A 27 -10.93 -1.35 4.92
CA ASP A 27 -10.35 -2.68 4.97
C ASP A 27 -10.01 -3.21 3.58
N GLY A 28 -8.85 -3.86 3.46
CA GLY A 28 -8.37 -4.44 2.21
C GLY A 28 -7.96 -3.42 1.15
N TYR A 29 -7.80 -2.15 1.51
CA TYR A 29 -7.20 -1.15 0.64
C TYR A 29 -5.67 -1.09 0.78
N PHE A 30 -5.04 -0.79 -0.35
CA PHE A 30 -3.65 -0.42 -0.44
C PHE A 30 -3.53 1.06 -0.82
N TYR A 31 -2.63 1.76 -0.15
CA TYR A 31 -2.50 3.21 -0.18
C TYR A 31 -1.11 3.64 -0.61
N ALA A 32 -1.06 4.75 -1.34
CA ALA A 32 0.10 5.57 -1.55
C ALA A 32 -0.15 6.94 -0.89
N LEU A 33 0.68 7.29 0.08
CA LEU A 33 0.56 8.52 0.86
C LEU A 33 1.74 9.44 0.59
N ASP A 34 1.56 10.75 0.70
CA ASP A 34 2.70 11.66 0.85
C ASP A 34 3.41 11.33 2.18
N ALA A 35 4.71 11.02 2.11
CA ALA A 35 5.45 10.55 3.27
C ALA A 35 5.65 11.61 4.37
N ARG A 36 5.43 12.90 4.05
CA ARG A 36 5.60 14.03 4.99
C ARG A 36 4.27 14.43 5.62
N THR A 37 3.20 14.50 4.82
CA THR A 37 1.89 14.99 5.27
C THR A 37 0.93 13.87 5.66
N GLY A 38 1.15 12.65 5.15
CA GLY A 38 0.21 11.54 5.29
C GLY A 38 -1.01 11.64 4.39
N GLU A 39 -1.06 12.61 3.47
CA GLU A 39 -2.17 12.77 2.53
C GLU A 39 -2.27 11.57 1.58
N VAL A 40 -3.49 11.09 1.34
CA VAL A 40 -3.73 10.00 0.39
C VAL A 40 -3.59 10.51 -1.04
N LEU A 41 -2.52 10.08 -1.72
CA LEU A 41 -2.29 10.39 -3.13
C LEU A 41 -3.01 9.40 -4.04
N TRP A 42 -3.14 8.14 -3.60
CA TRP A 42 -3.83 7.09 -4.33
C TRP A 42 -4.24 5.94 -3.40
N GLN A 43 -5.33 5.24 -3.75
CA GLN A 43 -5.76 4.04 -3.06
C GLN A 43 -6.44 3.04 -4.02
N MET A 44 -6.37 1.75 -3.68
CA MET A 44 -7.08 0.69 -4.40
C MET A 44 -7.54 -0.41 -3.45
N ALA A 45 -8.79 -0.84 -3.61
CA ALA A 45 -9.28 -2.06 -2.96
C ALA A 45 -8.64 -3.28 -3.63
N LEU A 46 -7.92 -4.09 -2.85
CA LEU A 46 -7.26 -5.32 -3.31
C LEU A 46 -8.12 -6.57 -3.13
N GLY A 47 -9.31 -6.43 -2.53
CA GLY A 47 -10.26 -7.54 -2.34
C GLY A 47 -9.84 -8.56 -1.28
N GLY A 48 -8.79 -8.29 -0.52
CA GLY A 48 -8.29 -9.11 0.58
C GLY A 48 -7.45 -8.29 1.56
N SER A 49 -7.29 -8.79 2.79
CA SER A 49 -6.49 -8.11 3.81
C SER A 49 -5.02 -8.05 3.39
N VAL A 50 -4.40 -6.88 3.56
CA VAL A 50 -2.96 -6.69 3.28
C VAL A 50 -2.17 -7.17 4.50
N GLN A 51 -1.89 -8.46 4.53
CA GLN A 51 -1.25 -9.10 5.68
C GLN A 51 0.28 -9.01 5.64
N SER A 52 0.87 -8.46 4.58
CA SER A 52 2.32 -8.38 4.40
C SER A 52 2.81 -6.95 4.28
N GLY A 53 4.05 -6.72 4.69
CA GLY A 53 4.74 -5.47 4.39
C GLY A 53 4.95 -5.34 2.89
N ALA A 54 4.49 -4.23 2.29
CA ALA A 54 4.85 -3.91 0.92
C ALA A 54 6.37 -3.76 0.76
N MET A 55 6.88 -4.08 -0.43
CA MET A 55 8.29 -3.96 -0.82
C MET A 55 8.44 -3.16 -2.11
N THR A 56 9.49 -2.35 -2.19
CA THR A 56 9.88 -1.65 -3.42
C THR A 56 11.03 -2.38 -4.10
N TYR A 57 11.04 -2.37 -5.44
CA TYR A 57 12.11 -2.94 -6.26
C TYR A 57 12.19 -2.21 -7.60
N SER A 58 13.27 -2.43 -8.34
CA SER A 58 13.48 -1.83 -9.65
C SER A 58 13.85 -2.89 -10.69
N VAL A 59 13.25 -2.78 -11.87
CA VAL A 59 13.56 -3.61 -13.05
C VAL A 59 13.80 -2.66 -14.21
N ASP A 60 14.97 -2.74 -14.84
CA ASP A 60 15.39 -1.89 -15.97
C ASP A 60 15.17 -0.38 -15.73
N GLY A 61 15.48 0.09 -14.51
CA GLY A 61 15.34 1.51 -14.15
C GLY A 61 13.90 2.00 -13.99
N LYS A 62 12.91 1.09 -13.98
CA LYS A 62 11.53 1.37 -13.59
C LYS A 62 11.27 0.81 -12.19
N GLN A 63 10.69 1.65 -11.34
CA GLN A 63 10.39 1.29 -9.95
C GLN A 63 9.01 0.66 -9.82
N TYR A 64 8.93 -0.32 -8.94
CA TYR A 64 7.73 -1.08 -8.65
C TYR A 64 7.51 -1.22 -7.15
N VAL A 65 6.26 -1.48 -6.79
CA VAL A 65 5.84 -1.84 -5.44
C VAL A 65 5.08 -3.15 -5.50
N ALA A 66 5.48 -4.12 -4.68
CA ALA A 66 4.77 -5.38 -4.50
C ALA A 66 4.14 -5.48 -3.12
N VAL A 67 2.95 -6.09 -3.06
CA VAL A 67 2.21 -6.35 -1.82
C VAL A 67 1.36 -7.60 -1.98
N ALA A 68 1.34 -8.45 -0.95
CA ALA A 68 0.41 -9.58 -0.89
C ALA A 68 -0.86 -9.18 -0.13
N ALA A 69 -2.01 -9.48 -0.72
CA ALA A 69 -3.32 -9.29 -0.13
C ALA A 69 -4.20 -10.53 -0.38
N GLY A 70 -4.72 -11.13 0.70
CA GLY A 70 -5.33 -12.46 0.64
C GLY A 70 -4.40 -13.48 -0.03
N ASN A 71 -4.87 -14.15 -1.08
CA ASN A 71 -4.13 -15.17 -1.82
C ASN A 71 -3.45 -14.64 -3.10
N THR A 72 -3.36 -13.31 -3.26
CA THR A 72 -2.89 -12.66 -4.48
C THR A 72 -1.68 -11.77 -4.21
N LEU A 73 -0.69 -11.82 -5.10
CA LEU A 73 0.43 -10.88 -5.14
C LEU A 73 0.15 -9.79 -6.18
N PHE A 74 0.14 -8.53 -5.75
CA PHE A 74 0.00 -7.36 -6.61
C PHE A 74 1.37 -6.73 -6.85
N ALA A 75 1.60 -6.22 -8.07
CA ALA A 75 2.76 -5.42 -8.43
C ALA A 75 2.33 -4.17 -9.20
N PHE A 76 2.68 -2.99 -8.67
CA PHE A 76 2.34 -1.69 -9.24
C PHE A 76 3.59 -1.03 -9.81
N GLY A 77 3.53 -0.62 -11.08
CA GLY A 77 4.62 0.16 -11.69
C GLY A 77 4.42 1.65 -11.43
N LEU A 78 5.45 2.33 -10.90
CA LEU A 78 5.40 3.76 -10.69
C LEU A 78 5.58 4.50 -12.03
N ARG A 79 4.70 5.48 -12.27
CA ARG A 79 4.87 6.41 -13.38
C ARG A 79 5.89 7.47 -12.97
N ARG A 80 6.77 7.83 -13.90
CA ARG A 80 7.67 8.99 -13.74
C ARG A 80 6.88 10.28 -13.83
#